data_AF-A0A814YHA2-F1
#
_entry.id   AF-A0A814YHA2-F1
#
_cell.length_a   1.000
_cell.length_b   1.000
_cell.length_c   1.000
_cell.angle_alpha   90.00
_cell.angle_beta   90.00
_cell.angle_gamma   90.00
#
_symmetry.space_group_name_H-M   'P 1'
#
loop_
_entity.id
_entity.type
_entity.pdbx_description
1 polymer ?
#
loop_
_entity_poly.entity_id
_entity_poly.type
_entity_poly.pdbx_seq_one_letter_code
_entity_poly.pdbx_strand_id
1 'polypeptide(L)'
;MCWFHVTKDIDTQLNAIKHKKMKAELRQDIEFMQVIKNETIFDAAIKLFQKKWKSKKCPLINNFIDYFINEWYMSNKRWFEGFVIGYPSSNNA
;
A
#
# COMPACT_ATOMS: atom_id res chain seq x y z
N MET A 1 -10.04 2.51 8.84
CA MET A 1 -10.26 2.43 7.38
C MET A 1 -10.35 0.97 6.99
N CYS A 2 -11.36 0.58 6.21
CA CYS A 2 -11.44 -0.78 5.68
C CYS A 2 -10.66 -0.89 4.36
N TRP A 3 -10.28 -2.11 4.02
CA TRP A 3 -9.49 -2.42 2.84
C TRP A 3 -10.16 -1.96 1.54
N PHE A 4 -11.48 -2.05 1.45
CA PHE A 4 -12.23 -1.56 0.28
C PHE A 4 -11.94 -0.08 -0.01
N HIS A 5 -12.06 0.78 1.01
CA HIS A 5 -11.80 2.20 0.82
C HIS A 5 -10.31 2.46 0.53
N VAL A 6 -9.40 1.75 1.20
CA VAL A 6 -7.96 1.85 0.95
C VAL A 6 -7.64 1.53 -0.52
N THR A 7 -8.16 0.42 -1.05
CA THR A 7 -7.94 0.05 -2.46
C THR A 7 -8.50 1.08 -3.44
N LYS A 8 -9.69 1.64 -3.16
CA LYS A 8 -10.30 2.66 -4.02
C LYS A 8 -9.45 3.93 -4.10
N ASP A 9 -8.91 4.38 -2.97
CA ASP A 9 -8.07 5.58 -2.92
C ASP A 9 -6.71 5.32 -3.59
N ILE A 10 -6.11 4.16 -3.34
CA ILE A 10 -4.88 3.72 -3.99
C ILE A 10 -5.07 3.66 -5.52
N ASP A 11 -6.16 3.07 -6.00
CA ASP A 11 -6.45 2.98 -7.43
C ASP A 11 -6.63 4.34 -8.09
N THR A 12 -7.27 5.26 -7.37
CA THR A 12 -7.45 6.63 -7.82
C THR A 12 -6.10 7.31 -8.02
N GLN A 13 -5.18 7.17 -7.06
CA GLN A 13 -3.82 7.72 -7.17
C GLN A 13 -2.98 7.02 -8.25
N LEU A 14 -3.11 5.69 -8.37
CA LEU A 14 -2.42 4.92 -9.40
C LEU A 14 -2.86 5.27 -10.83
N ASN A 15 -4.02 5.88 -11.04
CA ASN A 15 -4.46 6.33 -12.38
C ASN A 15 -3.54 7.40 -12.98
N ALA A 16 -2.77 8.13 -12.16
CA ALA A 16 -1.76 9.05 -12.66
C ALA A 16 -0.59 8.31 -13.37
N ILE A 17 -0.38 7.03 -13.08
CA ILE A 17 0.67 6.20 -13.67
C ILE A 17 0.14 5.52 -14.94
N LYS A 18 0.50 6.06 -16.11
CA LYS A 18 0.03 5.54 -17.42
C LYS A 18 0.54 4.13 -17.74
N HIS A 19 1.67 3.72 -17.17
CA HIS A 19 2.29 2.44 -17.47
C HIS A 19 1.54 1.29 -16.79
N LYS A 20 0.63 0.62 -17.53
CA LYS A 20 -0.26 -0.44 -17.02
C LYS A 20 0.47 -1.53 -16.21
N LYS A 21 1.59 -2.06 -16.72
CA LYS A 21 2.37 -3.10 -16.01
C LYS A 21 2.89 -2.62 -14.65
N MET A 22 3.47 -1.41 -14.59
CA MET A 22 3.97 -0.85 -13.34
C MET A 22 2.85 -0.58 -12.35
N LYS A 23 1.71 -0.09 -12.83
CA LYS A 23 0.51 0.07 -12.01
C LYS A 23 0.06 -1.26 -11.40
N ALA A 24 0.03 -2.33 -12.19
CA ALA A 24 -0.34 -3.67 -11.71
C ALA A 24 0.66 -4.21 -10.67
N GLU A 25 1.96 -4.07 -10.93
CA GLU A 25 3.01 -4.49 -9.99
C GLU A 25 2.96 -3.71 -8.66
N LEU A 26 2.73 -2.39 -8.70
CA LEU A 26 2.53 -1.56 -7.51
C LEU A 26 1.35 -2.05 -6.68
N ARG A 27 0.21 -2.28 -7.34
CA ARG A 27 -1.00 -2.75 -6.69
C ARG A 27 -0.80 -4.13 -6.05
N GLN A 28 -0.17 -5.05 -6.78
CA GLN A 28 0.11 -6.40 -6.30
C GLN A 28 1.02 -6.40 -5.06
N ASP A 29 2.04 -5.55 -5.02
CA ASP A 29 2.89 -5.40 -3.84
C ASP A 29 2.07 -4.94 -2.62
N ILE A 30 1.11 -4.04 -2.80
CA ILE A 30 0.24 -3.53 -1.72
C ILE A 30 -0.74 -4.62 -1.26
N GLU A 31 -1.33 -5.37 -2.19
CA GLU A 31 -2.18 -6.53 -1.88
C GLU A 31 -1.41 -7.59 -1.08
N PHE A 32 -0.14 -7.82 -1.40
CA PHE A 32 0.72 -8.69 -0.60
C PHE A 32 0.95 -8.13 0.81
N MET A 33 1.19 -6.82 0.95
CA MET A 33 1.34 -6.20 2.26
C MET A 33 0.08 -6.26 3.10
N GLN A 34 -1.11 -6.22 2.49
CA GLN A 34 -2.39 -6.27 3.20
C GLN A 34 -2.58 -7.56 4.00
N VAL A 35 -2.13 -8.70 3.48
CA VAL A 35 -2.31 -10.03 4.10
C VAL A 35 -1.19 -10.40 5.07
N ILE A 36 -0.21 -9.52 5.30
CA ILE A 36 0.85 -9.76 6.28
C ILE A 36 0.24 -9.77 7.68
N LYS A 37 0.50 -10.83 8.45
CA LYS A 37 -0.03 -11.01 9.82
C LYS A 37 0.91 -10.54 10.93
N ASN A 38 2.18 -10.34 10.61
CA ASN A 38 3.21 -9.95 11.57
C ASN A 38 3.66 -8.50 11.29
N GLU A 39 3.53 -7.62 12.27
CA GLU A 39 3.86 -6.20 12.12
C GLU A 39 5.33 -5.96 11.76
N THR A 40 6.28 -6.72 12.33
CA THR A 40 7.70 -6.59 12.00
C THR A 40 7.97 -6.96 10.53
N ILE A 41 7.30 -7.99 10.01
CA ILE A 41 7.39 -8.36 8.59
C ILE A 41 6.75 -7.26 7.72
N PHE A 42 5.64 -6.67 8.16
CA PHE A 42 4.98 -5.58 7.45
C PHE A 42 5.88 -4.35 7.36
N ASP A 43 6.51 -3.94 8.46
CA ASP A 43 7.43 -2.80 8.48
C ASP A 43 8.66 -3.05 7.60
N ALA A 44 9.17 -4.27 7.56
CA ALA A 44 10.24 -4.66 6.64
C ALA A 44 9.77 -4.60 5.17
N ALA A 45 8.55 -5.08 4.88
CA ALA A 45 7.96 -5.03 3.55
C ALA A 45 7.77 -3.58 3.07
N ILE A 46 7.33 -2.67 3.94
CA ILE A 46 7.20 -1.24 3.64
C ILE A 46 8.55 -0.62 3.25
N LYS A 47 9.63 -0.93 3.99
CA LYS A 47 10.99 -0.46 3.67
C LYS A 47 11.46 -0.98 2.31
N LEU A 48 11.21 -2.26 2.02
CA LEU A 48 11.57 -2.89 0.74
C LEU A 48 10.76 -2.31 -0.41
N PHE A 49 9.46 -2.12 -0.22
CA PHE A 49 8.54 -1.50 -1.18
C PHE A 49 9.01 -0.08 -1.52
N GLN A 50 9.27 0.75 -0.51
CA GLN A 50 9.77 2.11 -0.71
C GLN A 50 11.09 2.13 -1.49
N LYS A 51 12.04 1.27 -1.12
CA LYS A 51 13.34 1.15 -1.79
C LYS A 51 13.20 0.71 -3.26
N LYS A 52 12.40 -0.33 -3.53
CA LYS A 52 12.14 -0.89 -4.86
C LYS A 52 11.57 0.15 -5.81
N TRP A 53 10.59 0.93 -5.35
CA TRP A 53 9.86 1.84 -6.22
C TRP A 53 10.55 3.20 -6.38
N LYS A 54 11.19 3.73 -5.33
CA LYS A 54 12.00 4.94 -5.45
C LYS A 54 13.25 4.75 -6.34
N SER A 55 13.77 3.52 -6.44
CA SER A 55 14.92 3.24 -7.32
C SER A 55 14.60 3.38 -8.81
N LYS A 56 13.31 3.43 -9.20
CA LYS A 56 12.88 3.67 -10.59
C LYS A 56 13.11 5.11 -11.05
N LYS A 57 13.42 6.04 -10.13
CA LYS A 57 13.69 7.47 -10.41
C LYS A 57 12.61 8.16 -11.25
N CYS A 58 11.35 7.74 -11.10
CA CYS A 58 10.21 8.34 -11.79
C CYS A 58 9.46 9.28 -10.82
N PRO A 59 9.29 10.58 -11.13
CA PRO A 59 8.62 11.52 -10.24
C PRO A 59 7.19 11.11 -9.85
N LEU A 60 6.41 10.59 -10.80
CA LEU A 60 5.04 10.13 -10.53
C LEU A 60 5.00 8.96 -9.54
N ILE A 61 5.99 8.06 -9.62
CA ILE A 61 6.12 6.94 -8.70
C ILE A 61 6.55 7.46 -7.32
N ASN A 62 7.53 8.34 -7.27
CA ASN A 62 7.99 8.91 -6.00
C ASN A 62 6.84 9.60 -5.26
N ASN A 63 6.05 10.42 -5.98
CA ASN A 63 4.87 11.08 -5.43
C ASN A 63 3.84 10.08 -4.90
N PHE A 64 3.56 9.01 -5.66
CA PHE A 64 2.66 7.94 -5.20
C PHE A 64 3.19 7.25 -3.94
N ILE A 65 4.49 6.92 -3.91
CA ILE A 65 5.11 6.26 -2.76
C ILE A 65 5.09 7.17 -1.53
N ASP A 66 5.37 8.45 -1.69
CA ASP A 66 5.32 9.41 -0.57
C ASP A 66 3.89 9.58 -0.05
N TYR A 67 2.90 9.68 -0.95
CA TYR A 67 1.48 9.63 -0.58
C TYR A 67 1.16 8.35 0.21
N PHE A 68 1.52 7.19 -0.33
CA PHE A 68 1.17 5.91 0.27
C PHE A 68 1.78 5.75 1.67
N ILE A 69 3.04 6.14 1.85
CA ILE A 69 3.71 6.07 3.15
C ILE A 69 3.06 7.03 4.16
N ASN A 70 2.81 8.28 3.77
CA ASN A 70 2.22 9.27 4.68
C ASN A 70 0.79 8.90 5.09
N GLU A 71 -0.03 8.48 4.13
CA GLU A 71 -1.44 8.22 4.36
C GLU A 71 -1.66 6.84 5.01
N TRP A 72 -1.08 5.79 4.42
CA TRP A 72 -1.44 4.40 4.72
C TRP A 72 -0.48 3.70 5.69
N TYR A 73 0.76 4.17 5.81
CA TYR A 73 1.71 3.62 6.78
C TYR A 73 1.79 4.45 8.05
N MET A 74 1.97 5.77 7.94
CA MET A 74 2.15 6.66 9.09
C MET A 74 0.83 7.02 9.78
N SER A 75 -0.21 7.33 9.00
CA SER A 75 -1.47 7.88 9.53
C SER A 75 -2.54 6.81 9.75
N ASN A 76 -2.73 5.90 8.79
CA ASN A 76 -3.87 4.97 8.77
C ASN A 76 -3.47 3.49 8.71
N LYS A 77 -2.64 2.97 9.61
CA LYS A 77 -2.11 1.58 9.55
C LYS A 77 -3.14 0.43 9.71
N ARG A 78 -4.44 0.70 9.91
CA ARG A 78 -5.45 -0.33 10.29
C ARG A 78 -5.95 -1.22 9.13
N TRP A 79 -5.39 -1.10 7.93
CA TRP A 79 -5.89 -1.80 6.74
C TRP A 79 -5.25 -3.17 6.49
N PHE A 80 -4.09 -3.47 7.10
CA PHE A 80 -3.43 -4.77 6.97
C PHE A 80 -3.88 -5.72 8.09
N GLU A 81 -3.93 -7.02 7.80
CA GLU A 81 -4.53 -8.04 8.70
C GLU A 81 -3.75 -8.23 10.00
N GLY A 82 -2.45 -8.00 9.97
CA GLY A 82 -1.59 -8.10 11.15
C GLY A 82 -1.74 -6.96 12.15
N PHE A 83 -2.49 -5.89 11.83
CA PHE A 83 -2.66 -4.76 12.74
C PHE A 83 -3.56 -5.11 13.93
N VAL A 84 -4.69 -5.77 13.66
CA VAL A 84 -5.54 -6.36 14.70
C VAL A 84 -5.86 -7.79 14.30
N ILE A 85 -5.18 -8.74 14.95
CA ILE A 85 -5.37 -10.16 14.73
C ILE A 85 -6.83 -10.53 15.09
N GLY A 86 -7.54 -11.16 14.16
CA GLY A 86 -8.91 -11.65 14.38
C GLY A 86 -10.02 -10.67 14.02
N TYR A 87 -9.70 -9.43 13.60
CA TYR A 87 -10.68 -8.49 13.06
C TYR A 87 -10.54 -8.35 11.54
N PRO A 88 -11.62 -8.51 10.76
CA PRO A 88 -11.56 -8.37 9.32
C PRO A 88 -11.26 -6.92 8.93
N SER A 89 -10.15 -6.71 8.24
CA SER A 89 -9.86 -5.43 7.57
C SER A 89 -10.84 -5.15 6.41
N SER A 90 -11.60 -6.15 5.98
CA SER A 90 -12.58 -6.10 4.89
C SER A 90 -13.95 -5.51 5.27
N ASN A 91 -14.20 -5.18 6.55
CA ASN A 91 -15.55 -4.78 6.95
C ASN A 91 -15.93 -3.40 6.39
N ASN A 92 -16.89 -3.40 5.47
CA ASN A 92 -17.41 -2.23 4.75
C ASN A 92 -18.44 -1.44 5.58
N ALA A 93 -18.14 -1.25 6.88
CA ALA A 93 -19.03 -0.58 7.83
C ALA A 93 -19.05 0.94 7.63
#